data_AF-A0A6L9ZNI3-F1
#
_entry.id   AF-A0A6L9ZNI3-F1
#
_cell.length_a   1.000
_cell.length_b   1.000
_cell.length_c   1.000
_cell.angle_alpha   90.00
_cell.angle_beta   90.00
_cell.angle_gamma   90.00
#
_symmetry.space_group_name_H-M   'P 1'
#
loop_
_entity.id
_entity.type
_entity.pdbx_description
1 polymer ?
#
loop_
_entity_poly.entity_id
_entity_poly.type
_entity_poly.pdbx_seq_one_letter_code
_entity_poly.pdbx_strand_id
1 'polypeptide(L)'
;MIQELEDLKNSILEQRYEDALNLIYELDGMSRQTKINAIESFVIRMLIHLIKNQLEQRLTNSWAASIRGSLIEIKKINLQENKKSYYIKQDQWQEILEEAIEVAI
;
A
#
# COMPACT_ATOMS: atom_id res chain seq x y z
N MET A 1 16.80 5.86 -1.23
CA MET A 1 17.05 4.89 -2.32
C MET A 1 18.42 5.03 -2.97
N ILE A 2 18.92 6.24 -3.29
CA ILE A 2 20.25 6.39 -3.93
C ILE A 2 21.38 5.94 -2.99
N GLN A 3 21.31 6.31 -1.71
CA GLN A 3 22.33 5.93 -0.71
C GLN A 3 22.34 4.41 -0.44
N GLU A 4 21.19 3.76 -0.23
CA GLU A 4 21.16 2.31 0.01
C GLU A 4 21.69 1.51 -1.20
N LEU A 5 21.48 2.00 -2.43
CA LEU A 5 22.05 1.39 -3.63
C LEU A 5 23.58 1.55 -3.71
N GLU A 6 24.10 2.69 -3.25
CA GLU A 6 25.54 2.91 -3.17
C GLU A 6 26.18 2.05 -2.07
N ASP A 7 25.53 1.92 -0.93
CA ASP A 7 25.96 1.05 0.18
C ASP A 7 25.92 -0.44 -0.20
N LEU A 8 24.91 -0.85 -0.98
CA LEU A 8 24.81 -2.19 -1.55
C LEU A 8 25.97 -2.46 -2.53
N LYS A 9 26.24 -1.51 -3.44
CA LYS A 9 27.35 -1.60 -4.39
C LYS A 9 28.69 -1.73 -3.65
N ASN A 10 28.92 -0.91 -2.62
CA ASN A 10 30.15 -0.95 -1.83
C ASN A 10 30.30 -2.29 -1.11
N SER A 11 29.22 -2.81 -0.50
CA SER A 11 29.23 -4.11 0.17
C SER A 11 29.57 -5.26 -0.79
N ILE A 12 29.09 -5.22 -2.04
CA ILE A 12 29.44 -6.19 -3.08
C ILE A 12 30.92 -6.08 -3.46
N LEU A 13 31.43 -4.86 -3.69
CA LEU A 13 32.83 -4.61 -4.07
C LEU A 13 33.81 -5.03 -2.97
N GLU A 14 33.43 -4.84 -1.71
CA GLU A 14 34.21 -5.18 -0.52
C GLU A 14 33.99 -6.63 -0.06
N GLN A 15 33.25 -7.44 -0.84
CA GLN A 15 32.95 -8.85 -0.59
C GLN A 15 32.20 -9.12 0.72
N ARG A 16 31.52 -8.10 1.27
CA ARG A 16 30.63 -8.23 2.42
C ARG A 16 29.23 -8.67 1.96
N TYR A 17 29.14 -9.93 1.54
CA TYR A 17 27.92 -10.45 0.92
C TYR A 17 26.76 -10.59 1.91
N GLU A 18 27.01 -10.86 3.19
CA GLU A 18 25.95 -10.89 4.21
C GLU A 18 25.32 -9.50 4.39
N ASP A 19 26.14 -8.45 4.48
CA ASP A 19 25.67 -7.06 4.56
C ASP A 19 24.86 -6.68 3.31
N ALA A 20 25.36 -7.05 2.13
CA ALA A 20 24.65 -6.83 0.87
C ALA A 20 23.28 -7.53 0.83
N LEU A 21 23.19 -8.76 1.34
CA LEU A 21 21.92 -9.49 1.43
C LEU A 21 20.95 -8.83 2.41
N ASN A 22 21.43 -8.36 3.56
CA ASN A 22 20.61 -7.65 4.54
C ASN A 22 20.01 -6.37 3.94
N LEU A 23 20.82 -5.58 3.24
CA LEU A 23 20.35 -4.38 2.53
C LEU A 23 19.28 -4.71 1.48
N ILE A 24 19.40 -5.83 0.75
CA ILE A 24 18.39 -6.27 -0.21
C ILE A 24 17.06 -6.58 0.51
N TYR A 25 17.09 -7.28 1.65
CA TYR A 25 15.88 -7.59 2.41
C TYR A 25 15.20 -6.31 2.94
N GLU A 26 15.99 -5.36 3.42
CA GLU A 26 15.48 -4.06 3.87
C GLU A 26 14.82 -3.29 2.72
N LEU A 27 15.48 -3.21 1.56
CA LEU A 27 14.96 -2.53 0.36
C LEU A 27 13.67 -3.18 -0.15
N ASP A 28 13.58 -4.51 -0.17
CA ASP A 28 12.37 -5.23 -0.55
C ASP A 28 11.23 -4.96 0.46
N GLY A 29 11.53 -4.98 1.75
CA GLY A 29 10.60 -4.62 2.82
C GLY A 29 10.04 -3.21 2.68
N MET A 30 10.91 -2.23 2.43
CA MET A 30 10.52 -0.82 2.21
C MET A 30 9.63 -0.64 0.97
N SER A 31 9.97 -1.32 -0.12
CA SER A 31 9.17 -1.33 -1.36
C SER A 31 7.77 -1.88 -1.10
N ARG A 32 7.68 -3.02 -0.40
CA ARG A 32 6.42 -3.64 0.00
C ARG A 32 5.59 -2.72 0.89
N GLN A 33 6.19 -2.12 1.93
CA GLN A 33 5.47 -1.24 2.84
C GLN A 33 4.92 0.00 2.13
N THR A 34 5.68 0.56 1.18
CA THR A 34 5.23 1.72 0.38
C THR A 34 3.95 1.41 -0.40
N LYS A 35 3.82 0.19 -0.95
CA LYS A 35 2.60 -0.26 -1.65
C LYS A 35 1.42 -0.40 -0.70
N ILE A 36 1.65 -0.95 0.49
CA ILE A 36 0.61 -1.13 1.52
C ILE A 36 0.09 0.23 2.01
N ASN A 37 0.99 1.16 2.39
CA ASN A 37 0.62 2.52 2.80
C ASN A 37 -0.19 3.26 1.73
N ALA A 38 0.17 3.09 0.45
CA ALA A 38 -0.59 3.67 -0.65
C ALA A 38 -2.02 3.09 -0.72
N ILE A 39 -2.17 1.78 -0.55
CA ILE A 39 -3.49 1.13 -0.51
C ILE A 39 -4.33 1.64 0.67
N GLU A 40 -3.77 1.70 1.87
CA GLU A 40 -4.42 2.23 3.07
C GLU A 40 -4.96 3.65 2.84
N SER A 41 -4.17 4.52 2.23
CA SER A 41 -4.61 5.89 1.91
C SER A 41 -5.86 5.93 1.02
N PHE A 42 -5.97 4.99 0.07
CA PHE A 42 -7.14 4.88 -0.80
C PHE A 42 -8.34 4.27 -0.08
N VAL A 43 -8.11 3.33 0.83
CA VAL A 43 -9.14 2.74 1.69
C VAL A 43 -9.75 3.82 2.58
N ILE A 44 -8.93 4.62 3.28
CA ILE A 44 -9.37 5.74 4.11
C ILE A 44 -10.24 6.70 3.29
N ARG A 45 -9.75 7.15 2.12
CA ARG A 45 -10.51 8.06 1.24
C ARG A 45 -11.86 7.46 0.81
N MET A 46 -11.88 6.17 0.50
CA MET A 46 -13.10 5.46 0.11
C MET A 46 -14.09 5.40 1.28
N LEU A 47 -13.62 5.03 2.47
CA LEU A 47 -14.42 4.94 3.69
C LEU A 47 -15.02 6.28 4.08
N ILE A 48 -14.27 7.38 4.01
CA ILE A 48 -14.80 8.74 4.25
C ILE A 48 -16.03 9.01 3.38
N HIS A 49 -15.97 8.68 2.08
CA HIS A 49 -17.11 8.89 1.19
C HIS A 49 -18.28 7.94 1.46
N LEU A 50 -18.00 6.69 1.85
CA LEU A 50 -19.03 5.72 2.21
C LEU A 50 -19.75 6.10 3.51
N ILE A 51 -19.01 6.54 4.53
CA ILE A 51 -19.55 7.04 5.80
C ILE A 51 -20.43 8.26 5.55
N LYS A 52 -19.94 9.25 4.78
CA LYS A 52 -20.75 10.42 4.41
C LYS A 52 -21.99 10.04 3.62
N ASN A 53 -21.89 9.07 2.71
CA ASN A 53 -23.05 8.57 1.98
C ASN A 53 -24.09 7.96 2.92
N GLN A 54 -23.66 7.17 3.90
CA GLN A 54 -24.51 6.55 4.91
C GLN A 54 -25.17 7.59 5.84
N LEU A 55 -24.44 8.63 6.26
CA LEU A 55 -24.98 9.65 7.15
C LEU A 55 -25.91 10.64 6.44
N GLU A 56 -25.53 11.08 5.23
CA GLU A 56 -26.29 12.08 4.47
C GLU A 56 -27.39 11.46 3.58
N GLN A 57 -27.45 10.13 3.47
CA GLN A 57 -28.38 9.41 2.57
C GLN A 57 -28.33 9.94 1.12
N ARG A 58 -27.13 10.39 0.70
CA ARG A 58 -26.88 11.03 -0.59
C ARG A 58 -25.55 10.55 -1.16
N LEU A 59 -25.52 10.31 -2.46
CA LEU A 59 -24.29 10.02 -3.19
C LEU A 59 -24.13 11.02 -4.33
N THR A 60 -23.20 11.96 -4.19
CA THR A 60 -22.87 12.87 -5.29
C THR A 60 -22.02 12.16 -6.34
N ASN A 61 -22.05 12.66 -7.58
CA ASN A 61 -21.22 12.11 -8.66
C ASN A 61 -19.73 12.13 -8.33
N SER A 62 -19.25 13.18 -7.64
CA SER A 62 -17.85 13.28 -7.24
C SER A 62 -17.46 12.25 -6.19
N TRP A 63 -18.36 11.93 -5.25
CA TRP A 63 -18.10 10.87 -4.26
C TRP A 63 -18.11 9.49 -4.90
N ALA A 64 -19.10 9.22 -5.77
CA ALA A 64 -19.14 7.98 -6.53
C ALA A 64 -17.88 7.79 -7.39
N ALA A 65 -17.38 8.87 -8.02
CA ALA A 65 -16.14 8.85 -8.77
C ALA A 65 -14.92 8.60 -7.86
N SER A 66 -14.85 9.22 -6.68
CA SER A 66 -13.76 9.03 -5.71
C SER A 66 -13.71 7.59 -5.17
N ILE A 67 -14.87 7.01 -4.82
CA ILE A 67 -14.99 5.61 -4.38
C ILE A 67 -14.49 4.67 -5.48
N ARG A 68 -14.98 4.82 -6.71
CA ARG A 68 -14.55 3.99 -7.85
C ARG A 68 -13.05 4.17 -8.14
N GLY A 69 -12.56 5.40 -8.10
CA GLY A 69 -11.15 5.72 -8.30
C GLY A 69 -10.26 5.07 -7.24
N SER A 70 -10.65 5.11 -5.96
CA SER A 70 -9.95 4.39 -4.90
C SER A 70 -9.93 2.89 -5.16
N LEU A 71 -11.06 2.27 -5.49
CA LEU A 71 -11.12 0.82 -5.77
C LEU A 71 -10.21 0.40 -6.93
N ILE A 72 -10.15 1.21 -8.01
CA ILE A 72 -9.27 0.94 -9.15
C ILE A 72 -7.80 0.98 -8.73
N GLU A 73 -7.37 2.01 -8.00
CA GLU A 73 -5.98 2.11 -7.55
C GLU A 73 -5.63 1.03 -6.52
N ILE A 74 -6.52 0.71 -5.58
CA ILE A 74 -6.35 -0.40 -4.64
C ILE A 74 -6.10 -1.70 -5.40
N LYS A 75 -6.97 -2.05 -6.37
CA LYS A 75 -6.82 -3.28 -7.16
C LYS A 75 -5.52 -3.30 -7.95
N LYS A 76 -5.15 -2.17 -8.54
CA LYS A 76 -3.94 -2.02 -9.36
C LYS A 76 -2.67 -2.16 -8.53
N ILE A 77 -2.60 -1.51 -7.36
CA ILE A 77 -1.42 -1.52 -6.49
C ILE A 77 -1.31 -2.85 -5.76
N ASN A 78 -2.42 -3.44 -5.32
CA ASN A 78 -2.39 -4.66 -4.54
C ASN A 78 -1.91 -5.88 -5.34
N LEU A 79 -2.10 -5.90 -6.67
CA LEU A 79 -1.62 -6.97 -7.52
C LEU A 79 -0.10 -6.85 -7.73
N GLN A 80 0.65 -7.87 -7.30
CA GLN A 80 2.11 -7.90 -7.50
C GLN A 80 2.47 -8.11 -8.97
N GLU A 81 3.72 -7.82 -9.33
CA GLU A 81 4.22 -7.88 -10.72
C GLU A 81 4.09 -9.27 -11.35
N ASN A 82 4.13 -10.33 -10.53
CA ASN A 82 3.91 -11.70 -10.96
C ASN A 82 2.46 -12.01 -11.39
N LYS A 83 1.54 -11.05 -11.21
CA LYS A 83 0.10 -11.14 -11.54
C LYS A 83 -0.66 -12.29 -10.89
N LYS A 84 -0.08 -12.94 -9.88
CA LYS A 84 -0.63 -14.13 -9.21
C LYS A 84 -0.78 -13.96 -7.71
N SER A 85 -0.18 -12.92 -7.15
CA SER A 85 -0.15 -12.67 -5.72
C SER A 85 -0.49 -11.23 -5.39
N TYR A 86 -0.83 -10.99 -4.13
CA TYR A 86 -1.26 -9.70 -3.63
C TYR A 86 -0.37 -9.26 -2.47
N TYR A 87 -0.15 -7.94 -2.32
CA TYR A 87 0.59 -7.40 -1.16
C TYR A 87 -0.21 -7.59 0.14
N ILE A 88 -1.52 -7.35 0.07
CA ILE A 88 -2.54 -7.61 1.09
C ILE A 88 -3.35 -8.82 0.65
N LYS A 89 -3.26 -9.89 1.42
CA LYS A 89 -4.02 -11.13 1.21
C LYS A 89 -5.45 -10.99 1.74
N GLN A 90 -6.32 -11.90 1.33
CA GLN A 90 -7.75 -11.86 1.67
C GLN A 90 -8.00 -11.79 3.18
N ASP A 91 -7.22 -12.52 3.96
CA ASP A 91 -7.28 -12.62 5.43
C ASP A 91 -6.72 -11.40 6.16
N GLN A 92 -6.01 -10.51 5.46
CA GLN A 92 -5.37 -9.31 6.05
C GLN A 92 -6.20 -8.04 5.90
N TRP A 93 -7.30 -8.09 5.13
CA TRP A 93 -8.12 -6.90 4.88
C TRP A 93 -8.87 -6.42 6.11
N GLN A 94 -9.20 -7.31 7.04
CA GLN A 94 -9.99 -6.95 8.22
C GLN A 94 -9.28 -5.91 9.08
N GLU A 95 -8.01 -6.16 9.43
CA GLU A 95 -7.17 -5.25 10.21
C GLU A 95 -7.02 -3.89 9.52
N ILE A 96 -6.72 -3.87 8.22
CA ILE A 96 -6.58 -2.64 7.43
C ILE A 96 -7.88 -1.83 7.39
N LEU A 97 -9.04 -2.50 7.29
CA LEU A 97 -10.33 -1.82 7.30
C LEU A 97 -10.67 -1.27 8.68
N GLU A 98 -10.36 -1.98 9.76
CA GLU A 98 -10.57 -1.52 11.14
C GLU A 98 -9.76 -0.26 11.42
N GLU A 99 -8.46 -0.26 11.15
CA GLU A 99 -7.58 0.91 11.32
C GLU A 99 -8.03 2.09 10.43
N ALA A 100 -8.38 1.81 9.17
CA ALA A 100 -8.81 2.86 8.26
C ALA A 100 -10.17 3.46 8.64
N ILE A 101 -11.05 2.69 9.30
CA ILE A 101 -12.32 3.20 9.86
C ILE A 101 -12.03 4.18 10.99
N GLU A 102 -11.11 3.87 11.90
CA GLU A 102 -10.75 4.78 13.01
C GLU A 102 -10.24 6.14 12.52
N VAL A 103 -9.53 6.16 11.39
CA VAL A 103 -9.06 7.40 10.75
C VAL A 103 -10.17 8.13 9.99
N ALA A 104 -11.18 7.41 9.50
CA ALA A 104 -12.22 7.95 8.61
C ALA A 104 -13.46 8.51 9.35
N ILE A 105 -13.61 8.23 10.65
CA ILE A 105 -14.68 8.73 11.53
C ILE A 105 -14.26 10.05 12.18
#